data_AF-A0A950LTI0-F1
#
_entry.id   AF-A0A950LTI0-F1
#
_cell.length_a   1.000
_cell.length_b   1.000
_cell.length_c   1.000
_cell.angle_alpha   90.00
_cell.angle_beta   90.00
_cell.angle_gamma   90.00
#
_symmetry.space_group_name_H-M   'P 1'
#
loop_
_entity.id
_entity.type
_entity.pdbx_description
1 polymer ?
#
loop_
_entity_poly.entity_id
_entity_poly.type
_entity_poly.pdbx_seq_one_letter_code
_entity_poly.pdbx_strand_id
1 'polypeptide(L)' 'MAGYDTESYSGLVQTHSDHLLLPPPQCERLVEAVRDAITRLGGGRLEYRYRTVLLYAHVQ' A
#
# COMPACT_ATOMS: atom_id res chain seq x y z
N MET A 1 -9.69 11.28 4.55
CA MET A 1 -8.63 10.34 4.97
C MET A 1 -8.83 9.06 4.20
N ALA A 2 -7.75 8.38 3.82
CA ALA A 2 -7.84 7.02 3.27
C ALA A 2 -7.65 6.03 4.43
N GLY A 3 -8.36 4.90 4.38
CA GLY A 3 -8.34 3.89 5.43
C GLY A 3 -8.39 2.49 4.84
N TYR A 4 -7.62 1.58 5.42
CA TYR A 4 -7.55 0.18 5.02
C TYR A 4 -7.46 -0.72 6.26
N ASP A 5 -8.03 -1.92 6.18
CA ASP A 5 -7.64 -3.02 7.06
C ASP A 5 -6.33 -3.66 6.60
N THR A 6 -5.77 -4.52 7.45
CA THR A 6 -4.52 -5.24 7.18
C THR A 6 -4.54 -5.99 5.84
N GLU A 7 -5.61 -6.74 5.54
CA GLU A 7 -5.66 -7.55 4.32
C GLU A 7 -5.72 -6.69 3.07
N SER A 8 -6.61 -5.70 3.05
CA SER A 8 -6.81 -4.78 1.94
C SER A 8 -5.53 -4.01 1.61
N TYR A 9 -4.81 -3.50 2.63
CA TYR A 9 -3.56 -2.79 2.39
C TYR A 9 -2.43 -3.72 1.97
N SER A 10 -2.34 -4.91 2.56
CA SER A 10 -1.32 -5.91 2.16
C SER A 10 -1.50 -6.39 0.73
N GLY A 11 -2.74 -6.46 0.23
CA GLY A 11 -3.06 -6.70 -1.18
C GLY A 11 -2.65 -5.51 -2.06
N LEU A 12 -2.97 -4.28 -1.65
CA LEU A 12 -2.59 -3.07 -2.39
C LEU A 12 -1.07 -2.97 -2.57
N VAL A 13 -0.30 -3.23 -1.51
CA VAL A 13 1.17 -3.19 -1.53
C VAL A 13 1.76 -4.09 -2.61
N GLN A 14 1.14 -5.22 -2.93
CA GLN A 14 1.60 -6.14 -3.97
C GLN A 14 1.41 -5.59 -5.39
N THR A 15 0.62 -4.52 -5.57
CA THR A 15 0.39 -3.90 -6.88
C THR A 15 1.39 -2.80 -7.22
N HIS A 16 2.24 -2.39 -6.26
CA HIS A 16 3.21 -1.33 -6.50
C HIS A 16 4.33 -1.82 -7.45
N SER A 17 4.69 -0.98 -8.42
CA SER A 17 5.61 -1.35 -9.49
C SER A 17 6.99 -1.79 -8.99
N ASP A 18 7.48 -1.16 -7.92
CA ASP A 18 8.74 -1.53 -7.26
C ASP A 18 8.65 -2.89 -6.55
N HIS A 19 7.50 -3.21 -5.96
CA HIS A 19 7.28 -4.49 -5.30
C HIS A 19 7.06 -5.65 -6.29
N LEU A 20 6.41 -5.38 -7.43
CA LEU A 20 6.23 -6.36 -8.51
C LEU A 20 7.57 -6.84 -9.11
N LEU A 21 8.62 -6.02 -9.00
CA LEU A 21 9.97 -6.35 -9.50
C LEU A 21 10.82 -7.13 -8.48
N LEU A 22 10.34 -7.31 -7.24
CA LEU A 22 11.05 -8.08 -6.23
C LEU A 22 11.01 -9.58 -6.55
N PRO A 23 12.10 -10.32 -6.25
CA PRO A 23 12.04 -11.77 -6.22
C PRO A 23 10.92 -12.25 -5.27
N PRO A 24 10.17 -13.33 -5.59
CA PRO A 24 9.00 -13.74 -4.79
C PRO A 24 9.25 -13.85 -3.28
N PRO A 25 10.36 -14.47 -2.81
CA PRO A 25 10.62 -14.56 -1.37
C PRO A 25 10.86 -13.20 -0.68
N GLN A 26 11.28 -12.19 -1.43
CA GLN A 26 11.46 -10.83 -0.90
C GLN A 26 10.11 -10.11 -0.80
N CYS A 27 9.25 -10.26 -1.82
CA CYS A 27 7.90 -9.71 -1.81
C CYS A 27 7.07 -10.31 -0.67
N GLU A 28 7.14 -11.63 -0.45
CA GLU A 28 6.48 -12.30 0.67
C GLU A 28 6.90 -11.72 2.03
N ARG A 29 8.22 -11.57 2.26
CA ARG A 29 8.72 -10.97 3.51
C ARG A 29 8.29 -9.53 3.70
N LEU A 30 8.23 -8.76 2.61
CA LEU A 30 7.74 -7.37 2.65
C LEU A 30 6.26 -7.33 3.05
N VAL A 31 5.44 -8.16 2.41
CA VAL A 31 4.00 -8.23 2.70
C VAL A 31 3.76 -8.61 4.16
N GLU A 32 4.45 -9.63 4.67
CA GLU A 32 4.35 -10.03 6.08
C GLU A 32 4.79 -8.91 7.02
N ALA A 33 5.91 -8.23 6.73
CA ALA A 33 6.36 -7.10 7.54
C ALA A 33 5.34 -5.95 7.57
N VAL A 34 4.66 -5.68 6.45
CA VAL A 34 3.57 -4.69 6.38
C VAL A 34 2.37 -5.15 7.21
N ARG A 35 1.95 -6.42 7.10
CA ARG A 35 0.85 -6.98 7.88
C ARG A 35 1.11 -6.85 9.39
N ASP A 36 2.32 -7.20 9.81
CA ASP A 36 2.76 -7.09 11.20
C ASP A 36 2.75 -5.64 11.69
N ALA A 37 3.26 -4.71 10.88
CA ALA A 37 3.29 -3.30 11.23
C ALA A 37 1.88 -2.73 11.44
N ILE A 38 0.94 -3.00 10.54
CA ILE A 38 -0.45 -2.52 10.63
C ILE A 38 -1.15 -3.14 11.85
N THR A 39 -0.94 -4.44 12.08
CA THR A 39 -1.56 -5.15 13.19
C THR A 39 -1.03 -4.64 14.54
N ARG A 40 0.30 -4.53 14.68
CA ARG A 40 0.94 -4.15 15.96
C ARG A 40 0.83 -2.67 16.29
N LEU A 41 0.97 -1.79 15.30
CA LEU A 41 1.02 -0.34 15.52
C LEU A 41 -0.34 0.33 15.30
N GLY A 42 -1.12 -0.16 14.35
CA GLY A 42 -2.41 0.40 13.95
C GLY A 42 -3.63 -0.35 14.48
N GLY A 43 -3.44 -1.42 15.27
CA GLY A 43 -4.53 -2.25 15.76
C GLY A 43 -5.33 -2.91 14.63
N GLY A 44 -4.67 -3.23 13.51
CA GLY A 44 -5.29 -3.84 12.34
C GLY A 44 -5.89 -2.84 11.34
N ARG A 45 -5.70 -1.53 11.55
CA ARG A 45 -6.14 -0.48 10.63
C ARG A 45 -5.00 0.46 10.30
N LEU A 46 -4.94 0.86 9.04
CA LEU A 46 -4.06 1.92 8.56
C LEU A 46 -4.91 3.10 8.12
N GLU A 47 -4.61 4.27 8.66
CA GLU A 47 -5.27 5.52 8.29
C GLU A 47 -4.23 6.59 7.96
N TYR A 48 -4.40 7.27 6.83
CA TYR A 48 -3.48 8.32 6.41
C TYR A 48 -4.16 9.40 5.58
N ARG A 49 -3.51 10.57 5.54
CA ARG A 49 -3.93 11.67 4.67
C ARG A 49 -3.45 11.40 3.25
N TYR A 50 -4.35 10.90 2.41
CA TYR A 50 -4.11 10.80 0.99
C TYR A 50 -4.12 12.19 0.31
N ARG A 51 -3.17 12.43 -0.58
CA ARG A 51 -3.11 13.59 -1.47
C ARG A 51 -2.87 13.09 -2.88
N THR A 52 -3.56 13.68 -3.85
CA THR A 52 -3.40 13.38 -5.27
C THR A 52 -3.24 14.67 -6.05
N VAL A 53 -2.58 14.58 -7.21
CA VAL A 53 -2.40 15.70 -8.15
C VAL A 53 -3.19 15.36 -9.40
N LEU A 54 -4.17 16.19 -9.73
CA LEU A 54 -4.93 16.09 -10.98
C LEU A 54 -4.28 17.01 -12.01
N LEU A 55 -3.77 16.44 -13.09
CA LEU A 55 -3.27 17.17 -14.24
C LEU A 55 -4.28 17.04 -15.38
N TYR A 56 -4.74 18.16 -15.93
CA TYR A 56 -5.58 18.18 -17.13
C TYR A 56 -4.88 18.99 -18.23
N ALA A 57 -5.01 18.55 -19.47
CA ALA A 57 -4.53 19.26 -20.65
C ALA A 57 -5.75 19.56 -21.54
N HIS A 58 -5.81 20.78 -22.09
CA HIS A 58 -6.82 21.17 -23.07
C HIS A 58 -6.13 21.35 -24.41
N VAL A 59 -6.56 20.62 -25.43
CA VAL A 59 -6.11 20.81 -26.82
C VAL A 59 -7.11 21.75 -27.49
N GLN A 60 -6.63 22.86 -28.05
CA GLN A 60 -7.43 23.76 -28.88
C GLN A 60 -7.49 23.25 -30.32
#